data_AF-A0A6D2JLJ4-F1
#
_entry.id   AF-A0A6D2JLJ4-F1
#
_cell.length_a   1.000
_cell.length_b   1.000
_cell.length_c   1.000
_cell.angle_alpha   90.00
_cell.angle_beta   90.00
_cell.angle_gamma   90.00
#
_symmetry.space_group_name_H-M   'P 1'
#
loop_
_entity.id
_entity.type
_entity.pdbx_description
1 polymer ?
#
loop_
_entity_poly.entity_id
_entity_poly.type
_entity_poly.pdbx_seq_one_letter_code
_entity_poly.pdbx_strand_id
1 'polypeptide(L)'
;MDDTEILSSSEQKMEDASTESPADAIAVTHSSDDSGDSDSDSEDEAESNHQIETLESELSANPYNYDAYVQYIKLLRKTANLEKLRQARKAMSAIFPLSPSLWLEWAKDEASLASSDNVPEIVKLYERGLSDYQVCSLVYWKQLLE
;
A
#
# COMPACT_ATOMS: atom_id res chain seq x y z
N MET A 1 31.92 -3.81 -44.52
CA MET A 1 31.01 -3.50 -45.64
C MET A 1 29.66 -3.27 -44.98
N ASP A 2 29.51 -2.26 -44.10
CA ASP A 2 29.50 -0.82 -44.43
C ASP A 2 28.41 -0.58 -45.49
N ASP A 3 27.39 0.24 -45.26
CA ASP A 3 27.52 1.66 -44.96
C ASP A 3 26.41 2.22 -44.06
N THR A 4 26.82 2.97 -43.04
CA THR A 4 26.14 4.15 -42.52
C THR A 4 26.11 5.24 -43.60
N GLU A 5 24.94 5.84 -43.86
CA GLU A 5 24.90 7.22 -44.37
C GLU A 5 24.00 8.10 -43.50
N ILE A 6 24.55 9.28 -43.25
CA ILE A 6 24.18 10.32 -42.32
C ILE A 6 23.89 11.58 -43.17
N LEU A 7 23.01 12.46 -42.66
CA LEU A 7 22.84 13.90 -42.98
C LEU A 7 22.22 14.28 -44.34
N SER A 8 21.17 15.10 -44.29
CA SER A 8 21.38 16.55 -44.43
C SER A 8 20.20 17.38 -43.94
N SER A 9 20.57 18.38 -43.14
CA SER A 9 19.80 19.51 -42.66
C SER A 9 19.63 20.56 -43.77
N SER A 10 18.66 21.49 -43.60
CA SER A 10 18.65 22.93 -43.99
C SER A 10 17.22 23.36 -44.39
N GLU A 11 16.49 24.10 -43.53
CA GLU A 11 16.44 25.58 -43.44
C GLU A 11 15.56 26.23 -44.54
N GLN A 12 14.47 26.94 -44.21
CA GLN A 12 14.33 28.40 -44.05
C GLN A 12 12.81 28.71 -44.25
N LYS A 13 12.15 29.80 -43.84
CA LYS A 13 12.46 31.04 -43.12
C LYS A 13 11.15 31.83 -42.94
N MET A 14 11.01 32.38 -41.73
CA MET A 14 10.39 33.62 -41.21
C MET A 14 9.69 34.63 -42.14
N GLU A 15 8.59 35.24 -41.64
CA GLU A 15 8.28 36.70 -41.52
C GLU A 15 6.84 36.86 -40.92
N ASP A 16 6.62 37.43 -39.71
CA ASP A 16 6.57 38.85 -39.28
C ASP A 16 5.32 39.59 -39.83
N ALA A 17 4.51 40.43 -39.15
CA ALA A 17 4.57 41.18 -37.90
C ALA A 17 3.13 41.56 -37.43
N SER A 18 2.97 41.81 -36.12
CA SER A 18 2.21 42.86 -35.39
C SER A 18 0.98 43.54 -36.04
N THR A 19 -0.14 43.87 -35.34
CA THR A 19 -0.22 44.84 -34.24
C THR A 19 -1.64 44.92 -33.59
N GLU A 20 -1.63 45.08 -32.26
CA GLU A 20 -2.48 45.88 -31.32
C GLU A 20 -3.99 45.65 -30.99
N SER A 21 -4.26 45.90 -29.69
CA SER A 21 -5.48 45.79 -28.86
C SER A 21 -6.28 47.12 -28.86
N PRO A 22 -7.56 47.22 -28.37
CA PRO A 22 -7.85 47.26 -26.91
C PRO A 22 -9.27 46.80 -26.44
N ALA A 23 -9.34 46.51 -25.12
CA ALA A 23 -10.42 46.71 -24.13
C ALA A 23 -11.90 46.42 -24.45
N ASP A 24 -12.50 45.48 -23.71
CA ASP A 24 -13.83 45.68 -23.12
C ASP A 24 -14.01 44.89 -21.82
N ALA A 25 -14.72 45.50 -20.87
CA ALA A 25 -14.79 45.12 -19.46
C ALA A 25 -16.03 44.27 -19.14
N ILE A 26 -15.85 43.18 -18.40
CA ILE A 26 -16.93 42.58 -17.59
C ILE A 26 -16.36 42.10 -16.25
N ALA A 27 -16.53 42.94 -15.24
CA ALA A 27 -16.40 42.58 -13.84
C ALA A 27 -17.61 41.72 -13.44
N VAL A 28 -17.37 40.45 -13.10
CA VAL A 28 -18.36 39.60 -12.40
C VAL A 28 -17.82 39.31 -11.01
N THR A 29 -18.27 40.16 -10.10
CA THR A 29 -18.65 39.90 -8.71
C THR A 29 -18.11 38.63 -8.06
N HIS A 30 -17.14 38.86 -7.18
CA HIS A 30 -16.84 38.09 -6.00
C HIS A 30 -18.10 37.87 -5.15
N SER A 31 -18.51 36.63 -4.96
CA SER A 31 -19.43 36.23 -3.89
C SER A 31 -18.68 35.32 -2.94
N SER A 32 -18.42 35.85 -1.75
CA SER A 32 -17.91 35.12 -0.59
C SER A 32 -19.09 34.64 0.24
N ASP A 33 -19.23 33.32 0.38
CA ASP A 33 -19.93 32.54 1.42
C ASP A 33 -19.96 31.10 0.90
N ASP A 34 -19.64 30.04 1.61
CA ASP A 34 -19.90 29.74 3.01
C ASP A 34 -18.86 28.72 3.50
N SER A 35 -18.42 28.88 4.74
CA SER A 35 -17.42 28.04 5.39
C SER A 35 -18.11 26.80 5.96
N GLY A 36 -18.19 25.73 5.16
CA GLY A 36 -18.62 24.41 5.62
C GLY A 36 -17.46 23.64 6.22
N ASP A 37 -17.16 23.93 7.48
CA ASP A 37 -16.33 23.12 8.37
C ASP A 37 -16.89 21.69 8.44
N SER A 38 -16.30 20.77 7.68
CA SER A 38 -16.63 19.35 7.74
C SER A 38 -15.68 18.66 8.72
N ASP A 39 -15.83 18.95 10.00
CA ASP A 39 -15.14 18.32 11.14
C ASP A 39 -15.62 16.85 11.39
N SER A 40 -16.11 16.18 10.35
CA SER A 40 -16.74 14.84 10.42
C SER A 40 -15.76 13.67 10.22
N ASP A 41 -14.46 13.91 10.20
CA ASP A 41 -13.43 12.84 10.14
C ASP A 41 -12.78 12.56 11.52
N SER A 42 -12.93 13.48 12.47
CA SER A 42 -12.29 13.38 13.79
C SER A 42 -12.89 12.28 14.68
N GLU A 43 -14.21 12.05 14.56
CA GLU A 43 -14.91 11.06 15.38
C GLU A 43 -14.60 9.61 14.97
N ASP A 44 -14.37 9.34 13.68
CA ASP A 44 -14.08 7.99 13.16
C ASP A 44 -12.66 7.52 13.53
N GLU A 45 -11.70 8.45 13.57
CA GLU A 45 -10.32 8.15 13.95
C GLU A 45 -10.19 7.88 15.46
N ALA A 46 -10.92 8.62 16.30
CA ALA A 46 -10.96 8.39 17.75
C ALA A 46 -11.54 7.02 18.12
N GLU A 47 -12.65 6.61 17.48
CA GLU A 47 -13.25 5.29 17.68
C GLU A 47 -12.33 4.17 17.19
N SER A 48 -11.70 4.34 16.02
CA SER A 48 -10.72 3.38 15.49
C SER A 48 -9.53 3.19 16.42
N ASN A 49 -9.01 4.27 17.02
CA ASN A 49 -7.90 4.21 17.98
C ASN A 49 -8.30 3.48 19.28
N HIS A 50 -9.49 3.74 19.81
CA HIS A 50 -10.00 3.04 20.98
C HIS A 50 -10.17 1.53 20.73
N GLN A 51 -10.64 1.14 19.55
CA GLN A 51 -10.74 -0.27 19.15
C GLN A 51 -9.36 -0.93 19.02
N ILE A 52 -8.36 -0.23 18.48
CA ILE A 52 -6.97 -0.70 18.41
C ILE A 52 -6.43 -1.01 19.82
N GLU A 53 -6.61 -0.10 20.79
CA GLU A 53 -6.17 -0.30 22.18
C GLU A 53 -6.87 -1.49 22.85
N THR A 54 -8.18 -1.64 22.61
CA THR A 54 -8.96 -2.76 23.13
C THR A 54 -8.43 -4.10 22.61
N LEU A 55 -8.16 -4.19 21.30
CA LEU A 55 -7.61 -5.40 20.68
C LEU A 55 -6.16 -5.67 21.12
N GLU A 56 -5.34 -4.64 21.34
CA GLU A 56 -4.00 -4.79 21.92
C GLU A 56 -4.06 -5.41 23.31
N SER A 57 -4.98 -4.92 24.16
CA SER A 57 -5.21 -5.50 25.49
C SER A 57 -5.68 -6.94 25.39
N GLU A 58 -6.61 -7.25 24.49
CA GLU A 58 -7.10 -8.62 24.30
C GLU A 58 -6.00 -9.57 23.82
N LEU A 59 -5.17 -9.15 22.86
CA LEU A 59 -4.03 -9.93 22.36
C LEU A 59 -2.93 -10.09 23.41
N SER A 60 -2.76 -9.10 24.30
CA SER A 60 -1.83 -9.21 25.44
C SER A 60 -2.31 -10.23 26.47
N ALA A 61 -3.63 -10.33 26.68
CA ALA A 61 -4.25 -11.30 27.58
C ALA A 61 -4.31 -12.70 26.96
N ASN A 62 -4.56 -12.79 25.65
CA ASN A 62 -4.63 -14.03 24.90
C ASN A 62 -3.94 -13.93 23.52
N PRO A 63 -2.63 -14.23 23.44
CA PRO A 63 -1.88 -14.23 22.19
C PRO A 63 -2.31 -15.31 21.19
N TYR A 64 -3.22 -16.22 21.56
CA TYR A 64 -3.70 -17.29 20.69
C TYR A 64 -5.08 -16.99 20.08
N ASN A 65 -5.57 -15.74 20.18
CA ASN A 65 -6.82 -15.34 19.53
C ASN A 65 -6.58 -14.94 18.06
N TYR A 66 -6.86 -15.87 17.15
CA TYR A 66 -6.74 -15.64 15.70
C TYR A 66 -7.67 -14.51 15.20
N ASP A 67 -8.92 -14.47 15.65
CA ASP A 67 -9.90 -13.51 15.16
C ASP A 67 -9.54 -12.08 15.58
N ALA A 68 -9.07 -11.92 16.83
CA ALA A 68 -8.54 -10.65 17.32
C ALA A 68 -7.38 -10.14 16.44
N TYR A 69 -6.43 -11.00 16.05
CA TYR A 69 -5.37 -10.60 15.11
C TYR A 69 -5.90 -10.16 13.75
N VAL A 70 -6.88 -10.87 13.19
CA VAL A 70 -7.47 -10.52 11.89
C VAL A 70 -8.17 -9.16 11.96
N GLN A 71 -8.94 -8.89 13.01
CA GLN A 71 -9.59 -7.60 13.22
C GLN A 71 -8.57 -6.48 13.44
N TYR A 72 -7.56 -6.74 14.26
CA TYR A 72 -6.48 -5.79 14.56
C TYR A 72 -5.69 -5.38 13.31
N ILE A 73 -5.27 -6.35 12.49
CA ILE A 73 -4.57 -6.11 11.23
C ILE A 73 -5.44 -5.32 10.25
N LYS A 74 -6.75 -5.59 10.19
CA LYS A 74 -7.68 -4.83 9.34
C LYS A 74 -7.80 -3.38 9.78
N LEU A 75 -7.94 -3.12 11.09
CA LEU A 75 -8.02 -1.77 11.63
C LEU A 75 -6.71 -0.99 11.43
N LEU A 76 -5.57 -1.63 11.67
CA LEU A 76 -4.25 -1.02 11.43
C LEU A 76 -4.02 -0.65 9.96
N ARG A 77 -4.55 -1.45 9.03
CA ARG A 77 -4.49 -1.14 7.60
C ARG A 77 -5.37 0.05 7.22
N LYS A 78 -6.55 0.19 7.85
CA LYS A 78 -7.46 1.34 7.63
C LYS A 78 -6.88 2.63 8.18
N THR A 79 -6.29 2.58 9.38
CA THR A 79 -5.68 3.74 10.06
C THR A 79 -4.27 4.06 9.56
N ALA A 80 -3.79 3.38 8.52
CA ALA A 80 -2.43 3.53 7.96
C ALA A 80 -1.29 3.43 9.00
N ASN A 81 -1.49 2.68 10.08
CA ASN A 81 -0.50 2.44 11.13
C ASN A 81 0.49 1.34 10.71
N LEU A 82 1.34 1.66 9.73
CA LEU A 82 2.19 0.69 9.01
C LEU A 82 3.17 -0.08 9.91
N GLU A 83 3.76 0.59 10.90
CA GLU A 83 4.73 -0.06 11.79
C GLU A 83 4.05 -1.10 12.68
N LYS A 84 2.94 -0.72 13.33
CA LYS A 84 2.13 -1.65 14.11
C LYS A 84 1.58 -2.78 13.22
N LEU A 85 1.18 -2.49 11.99
CA LEU A 85 0.69 -3.47 11.02
C LEU A 85 1.73 -4.55 10.73
N ARG A 86 2.99 -4.15 10.52
CA ARG A 86 4.12 -5.09 10.32
C ARG A 86 4.35 -5.96 11.54
N GLN A 87 4.36 -5.36 12.73
CA GLN A 87 4.57 -6.09 13.97
C GLN A 87 3.43 -7.09 14.24
N ALA A 88 2.19 -6.68 14.04
CA ALA A 88 1.01 -7.54 14.18
C ALA A 88 1.07 -8.76 13.25
N ARG A 89 1.41 -8.55 11.97
CA ARG A 89 1.56 -9.64 10.98
C ARG A 89 2.72 -10.58 11.29
N LYS A 90 3.85 -10.05 11.77
CA LYS A 90 4.99 -10.86 12.25
C LYS A 90 4.61 -11.69 13.47
N ALA A 91 3.92 -11.10 14.45
CA ALA A 91 3.45 -11.80 15.64
C ALA A 91 2.46 -12.92 15.27
N MET A 92 1.46 -12.61 14.44
CA MET A 92 0.45 -13.57 13.99
C MET A 92 1.10 -14.73 13.20
N SER A 93 2.01 -14.45 12.26
CA SER A 93 2.73 -15.48 11.48
C SER A 93 3.77 -16.27 12.27
N ALA A 94 4.09 -15.88 13.50
CA ALA A 94 4.94 -16.66 14.40
C ALA A 94 4.12 -17.70 15.20
N ILE A 95 2.82 -17.45 15.37
CA ILE A 95 1.92 -18.29 16.19
C ILE A 95 1.05 -19.18 15.31
N PHE A 96 0.63 -18.69 14.15
CA PHE A 96 -0.30 -19.36 13.26
C PHE A 96 0.28 -19.57 11.85
N PRO A 97 0.01 -20.72 11.22
CA PRO A 97 0.17 -20.84 9.78
C PRO A 97 -0.88 -19.95 9.10
N LEU A 98 -0.44 -18.94 8.35
CA LEU A 98 -1.36 -18.01 7.70
C LEU A 98 -1.84 -18.56 6.37
N SER A 99 -3.10 -18.26 6.00
CA SER A 99 -3.64 -18.59 4.68
C SER A 99 -2.79 -18.00 3.55
N PRO A 100 -2.77 -18.60 2.33
CA PRO A 100 -2.01 -18.02 1.22
C PRO A 100 -2.52 -16.62 0.84
N SER A 101 -3.82 -16.35 1.06
CA SER A 101 -4.43 -15.04 0.85
C SER A 101 -3.85 -13.98 1.79
N LEU A 102 -3.66 -14.29 3.08
CA LEU A 102 -3.09 -13.35 4.05
C LEU A 102 -1.62 -13.05 3.74
N TRP A 103 -0.84 -14.07 3.37
CA TRP A 103 0.54 -13.88 2.90
C TRP A 103 0.61 -12.98 1.65
N LEU A 104 -0.29 -13.20 0.68
CA LEU A 104 -0.34 -12.40 -0.54
C LEU A 104 -0.73 -10.95 -0.26
N GLU A 105 -1.72 -10.72 0.61
CA GLU A 105 -2.13 -9.37 1.02
C GLU A 105 -0.99 -8.62 1.70
N TRP A 106 -0.27 -9.28 2.62
CA TRP A 106 0.89 -8.67 3.26
C TRP A 106 1.98 -8.33 2.24
N ALA A 107 2.33 -9.27 1.36
CA ALA A 107 3.36 -9.03 0.35
C ALA A 107 2.99 -7.89 -0.62
N LYS A 108 1.71 -7.77 -0.99
CA LYS A 108 1.22 -6.66 -1.82
C LYS A 108 1.32 -5.32 -1.11
N ASP A 109 0.99 -5.28 0.18
CA ASP A 109 1.14 -4.06 0.99
C ASP A 109 2.62 -3.68 1.10
N GLU A 110 3.54 -4.61 1.37
CA GLU A 110 4.97 -4.27 1.40
C GLU A 110 5.49 -3.83 0.03
N ALA A 111 5.01 -4.45 -1.06
CA ALA A 111 5.39 -4.09 -2.42
C ALA A 111 4.90 -2.68 -2.82
N SER A 112 3.73 -2.25 -2.35
CA SER A 112 3.25 -0.89 -2.63
C SER A 112 4.00 0.18 -1.85
N LEU A 113 4.61 -0.18 -0.71
CA LEU A 113 5.51 0.67 0.07
C LEU A 113 7.00 0.49 -0.29
N ALA A 114 7.32 -0.42 -1.20
CA ALA A 114 8.69 -0.81 -1.48
C ALA A 114 9.45 0.28 -2.24
N SER A 115 10.70 0.50 -1.83
CA SER A 115 11.73 1.09 -2.67
C SER A 115 12.62 -0.03 -3.23
N SER A 116 13.49 0.27 -4.20
CA SER A 116 14.42 -0.71 -4.81
C SER A 116 15.19 -1.55 -3.78
N ASP A 117 15.46 -0.98 -2.61
CA ASP A 117 16.30 -1.55 -1.57
C ASP A 117 15.56 -2.61 -0.73
N ASN A 118 14.22 -2.61 -0.76
CA ASN A 118 13.38 -3.49 0.08
C ASN A 118 12.92 -4.76 -0.65
N VAL A 119 13.22 -4.89 -1.95
CA VAL A 119 12.95 -6.10 -2.75
C VAL A 119 13.42 -7.39 -2.08
N PRO A 120 14.64 -7.51 -1.52
CA PRO A 120 15.07 -8.75 -0.87
C PRO A 120 14.24 -9.12 0.38
N GLU A 121 13.67 -8.15 1.08
CA GLU A 121 12.81 -8.42 2.24
C GLU A 121 11.46 -8.99 1.81
N ILE A 122 10.91 -8.48 0.71
CA ILE A 122 9.66 -8.97 0.13
C ILE A 122 9.82 -10.40 -0.40
N VAL A 123 10.97 -10.71 -1.02
CA VAL A 123 11.27 -12.08 -1.46
C VAL A 123 11.29 -13.05 -0.28
N LYS A 124 11.95 -12.69 0.83
CA LYS A 124 11.95 -13.51 2.06
C LYS A 124 10.54 -13.72 2.62
N LEU A 125 9.67 -12.73 2.49
CA LEU A 125 8.27 -12.85 2.89
C LEU A 125 7.53 -13.91 2.07
N TYR A 126 7.72 -13.90 0.74
CA TYR A 126 7.15 -14.93 -0.14
C TYR A 126 7.69 -16.33 0.16
N GLU A 127 9.00 -16.46 0.40
CA GLU A 127 9.61 -17.74 0.77
C GLU A 127 9.02 -18.30 2.07
N ARG A 128 8.81 -17.44 3.08
CA ARG A 128 8.17 -17.84 4.34
C ARG A 128 6.73 -18.31 4.10
N GLY A 129 5.95 -17.57 3.31
CA GLY A 129 4.59 -17.98 2.98
C GLY A 129 4.51 -19.32 2.23
N LEU A 130 5.49 -19.64 1.38
CA LEU A 130 5.57 -20.95 0.72
C LEU A 130 5.95 -22.07 1.69
N SER A 131 6.84 -21.80 2.65
CA SER A 131 7.28 -22.78 3.64
C SER A 131 6.12 -23.29 4.50
N ASP A 132 5.14 -22.45 4.85
CA ASP A 132 3.97 -22.84 5.66
C ASP A 132 3.16 -23.98 5.01
N TYR A 133 3.21 -24.12 3.68
CA TYR A 133 2.43 -25.10 2.92
C TYR A 133 3.24 -26.31 2.41
N GLN A 134 4.57 -26.18 2.30
CA GLN A 134 5.42 -27.28 1.82
C GLN A 134 5.52 -28.44 2.82
N VAL A 135 5.40 -28.16 4.13
CA VAL A 135 5.54 -29.18 5.18
C VAL A 135 4.40 -30.20 5.14
N CYS A 136 3.18 -29.78 4.80
CA CYS A 136 2.03 -30.68 4.74
C CYS A 136 2.19 -31.75 3.65
N SER A 137 2.70 -31.40 2.47
CA SER A 137 2.82 -32.34 1.35
C SER A 137 3.78 -33.49 1.68
N LEU A 138 5.00 -33.19 2.14
CA LEU A 138 6.06 -34.19 2.30
C LEU A 138 5.80 -35.23 3.41
N VAL A 139 5.05 -34.86 4.46
CA VAL A 139 4.70 -35.78 5.56
C VAL A 139 3.74 -36.86 5.09
N TYR A 140 2.72 -36.51 4.29
CA TYR A 140 1.77 -37.48 3.76
C TYR A 140 2.40 -38.42 2.73
N TRP A 141 3.30 -37.91 1.87
CA TRP A 141 3.98 -38.77 0.89
C TRP A 141 4.90 -39.81 1.53
N LYS A 142 5.57 -39.47 2.63
CA LYS A 142 6.41 -40.43 3.36
C LYS A 142 5.59 -41.56 4.01
N GLN A 143 4.43 -41.24 4.57
CA GLN A 143 3.54 -42.26 5.18
C GLN A 143 2.87 -43.19 4.15
N LEU A 144 2.75 -42.78 2.89
CA LEU A 144 2.20 -43.63 1.82
C LEU A 144 3.25 -44.59 1.21
N LEU A 145 4.53 -44.27 1.37
CA LEU A 145 5.66 -45.02 0.80
C LEU A 145 6.26 -46.04 1.78
N GLU A 146 5.68 -46.18 2.97
CA GLU A 146 6.06 -47.12 4.04
C GLU A 146 4.92 -48.10 4.32
#